data_AF-A0A5J4TGD4-F1
#
_entry.id   AF-A0A5J4TGD4-F1
#
_cell.length_a   1.000
_cell.length_b   1.000
_cell.length_c   1.000
_cell.angle_alpha   90.00
_cell.angle_beta   90.00
_cell.angle_gamma   90.00
#
_symmetry.space_group_name_H-M   'P 1'
#
loop_
_entity.id
_entity.type
_entity.pdbx_description
1 polymer ?
#
loop_
_entity_poly.entity_id
_entity_poly.type
_entity_poly.pdbx_seq_one_letter_code
_entity_poly.pdbx_strand_id
1 'polypeptide(L)'
;MADRLHLDYNKMLEEVKSHSNDSVEAHNIYISCTFSGYLLALTEDYEYYTSQELTPRISEKLIQLYDFKKFNDEITPLDDDEEQEKPVKTRKITGKAINIADCPYLAIVDIDIDKKLSEEERNLIRNELLEKIYQSELNVALVKTGHGGLHIYCNMDPLILFAGNSMVKKITTEKYDVDIFACIDFNESKRCVVLPDSRIKDFEYDTVNKRQQPKQPNQIFKYEKLGKNQIKFDKMKDLDVISQVFEVLGFDIELIKYHEQPEQDDKASQDVNMTKYQAEILINGLNNLIIHNYAAKSEKETTLFKLFSSINGMKAIADVDLQWINEVYNKISQIQGLTIKARSNFDRTRIKLAERSCTPHYIEKLVRLTNE
;
A
#
# COMPACT_ATOMS: atom_id res chain seq x y z
N MET A 1 -7.57 18.52 -5.82
CA MET A 1 -8.53 18.62 -4.70
C MET A 1 -8.10 17.66 -3.60
N ALA A 2 -7.39 18.12 -2.56
CA ALA A 2 -6.71 17.24 -1.60
C ALA A 2 -7.11 17.52 -0.13
N ASP A 3 -8.38 17.84 0.11
CA ASP A 3 -8.89 18.24 1.44
C ASP A 3 -10.16 17.48 1.86
N ARG A 4 -10.48 16.32 1.27
CA ARG A 4 -11.76 15.67 1.54
C ARG A 4 -11.59 14.37 2.32
N LEU A 5 -12.14 14.42 3.54
CA LEU A 5 -12.15 13.40 4.58
C LEU A 5 -10.76 12.95 5.03
N HIS A 6 -9.94 13.90 5.52
CA HIS A 6 -9.13 13.57 6.69
C HIS A 6 -10.09 13.43 7.88
N LEU A 7 -10.84 12.33 7.86
CA LEU A 7 -11.81 11.99 8.88
C LEU A 7 -11.01 11.71 10.15
N ASP A 8 -10.97 12.70 11.02
CA ASP A 8 -10.35 12.53 12.31
C ASP A 8 -11.34 11.77 13.20
N TYR A 9 -11.32 10.44 13.09
CA TYR A 9 -12.02 9.54 13.99
C TYR A 9 -11.79 9.93 15.45
N ASN A 10 -10.61 10.49 15.78
CA ASN A 10 -10.33 11.00 17.12
C ASN A 10 -11.15 12.24 17.45
N LYS A 11 -11.36 13.15 16.50
CA LYS A 11 -12.25 14.31 16.69
C LYS A 11 -13.69 13.86 16.92
N MET A 12 -14.17 12.85 16.18
CA MET A 12 -15.49 12.26 16.42
C MET A 12 -15.57 11.61 17.81
N LEU A 13 -14.54 10.88 18.23
CA LEU A 13 -14.45 10.32 19.58
C LEU A 13 -14.38 11.42 20.66
N GLU A 14 -13.72 12.55 20.40
CA GLU A 14 -13.68 13.71 21.29
C GLU A 14 -15.04 14.39 21.40
N GLU A 15 -15.77 14.54 20.29
CA GLU A 15 -17.14 15.06 20.27
C GLU A 15 -18.12 14.13 20.99
N VAL A 16 -17.99 12.80 20.83
CA VAL A 16 -18.80 11.84 21.62
C VAL A 16 -18.45 11.91 23.11
N LYS A 17 -17.17 12.07 23.46
CA LYS A 17 -16.74 12.25 24.86
C LYS A 17 -17.26 13.54 25.49
N SER A 18 -17.45 14.62 24.72
CA SER A 18 -17.98 15.88 25.24
C SER A 18 -19.47 15.81 25.60
N HIS A 19 -20.21 14.82 25.06
CA HIS A 19 -21.61 14.52 25.38
C HIS A 19 -21.75 13.45 26.49
N SER A 20 -20.69 13.15 27.25
CA SER A 20 -20.69 12.15 28.33
C SER A 20 -21.54 12.55 29.55
N ASN A 21 -21.87 13.84 29.69
CA ASN A 21 -22.73 14.35 30.75
C ASN A 21 -24.22 14.35 30.39
N ASP A 22 -24.58 13.96 29.16
CA ASP A 22 -25.97 13.88 28.73
C ASP A 22 -26.67 12.66 29.34
N SER A 23 -28.01 12.70 29.37
CA SER A 23 -28.79 11.49 29.68
C SER A 23 -28.42 10.36 28.73
N VAL A 24 -28.39 9.12 29.22
CA VAL A 24 -28.04 7.92 28.43
C VAL A 24 -28.83 7.84 27.12
N GLU A 25 -30.10 8.26 27.14
CA GLU A 25 -30.98 8.27 25.97
C GLU A 25 -30.58 9.33 24.94
N ALA A 26 -30.26 10.55 25.38
CA ALA A 26 -29.74 11.61 24.51
C ALA A 26 -28.35 11.27 23.93
N HIS A 27 -27.48 10.66 24.73
CA HIS A 27 -26.16 10.20 24.30
C HIS A 27 -26.26 9.11 23.21
N ASN A 28 -27.16 8.13 23.40
CA ASN A 28 -27.40 7.08 22.41
C ASN A 28 -27.98 7.61 21.10
N ILE A 29 -28.93 8.56 21.17
CA ILE A 29 -29.48 9.22 19.99
C ILE A 29 -28.39 10.01 19.25
N TYR A 30 -27.55 10.74 19.98
CA TYR A 30 -26.44 11.49 19.39
C TYR A 30 -25.44 10.59 18.65
N ILE A 31 -25.01 9.48 19.27
CA ILE A 31 -24.15 8.49 18.63
C ILE A 31 -24.81 7.92 17.37
N SER A 32 -26.08 7.51 17.48
CA SER A 32 -26.82 6.93 16.35
C SER A 32 -26.95 7.90 15.18
N CYS A 33 -27.31 9.15 15.43
CA CYS A 33 -27.44 10.19 14.42
C CYS A 33 -26.09 10.53 13.78
N THR A 34 -25.03 10.65 14.59
CA THR A 34 -23.68 10.96 14.11
C THR A 34 -23.12 9.83 13.24
N PHE A 35 -23.28 8.58 13.69
CA PHE A 35 -22.84 7.41 12.92
C PHE A 35 -23.64 7.21 11.64
N SER A 36 -24.96 7.46 11.68
CA SER A 36 -25.81 7.40 10.48
C SER A 36 -25.43 8.47 9.46
N GLY A 37 -25.19 9.71 9.90
CA GLY A 37 -24.70 10.79 9.04
C GLY A 37 -23.33 10.49 8.43
N TYR A 38 -22.46 9.82 9.20
CA TYR A 38 -21.16 9.35 8.72
C TYR A 38 -21.27 8.29 7.62
N LEU A 39 -22.08 7.25 7.83
CA LEU A 39 -22.32 6.21 6.83
C LEU A 39 -22.93 6.79 5.55
N LEU A 40 -23.84 7.75 5.68
CA LEU A 40 -24.42 8.46 4.54
C LEU A 40 -23.33 9.19 3.74
N ALA A 41 -22.48 9.98 4.41
CA ALA A 41 -21.41 10.72 3.74
C ALA A 41 -20.40 9.80 3.03
N LEU A 42 -20.03 8.67 3.65
CA LEU A 42 -19.17 7.67 3.01
C LEU A 42 -19.83 7.04 1.78
N THR A 43 -21.12 6.73 1.87
CA THR A 43 -21.87 6.11 0.78
C THR A 43 -22.02 7.08 -0.38
N GLU A 44 -22.39 8.34 -0.10
CA GLU A 44 -22.47 9.40 -1.12
C GLU A 44 -21.12 9.65 -1.81
N ASP A 45 -20.02 9.63 -1.04
CA ASP A 45 -18.67 9.79 -1.60
C ASP A 45 -18.29 8.60 -2.49
N TYR A 46 -18.54 7.37 -2.02
CA TYR A 46 -18.34 6.15 -2.80
C TYR A 46 -19.11 6.20 -4.11
N GLU A 47 -20.43 6.42 -4.05
CA GLU A 47 -21.32 6.52 -5.22
C GLU A 47 -20.89 7.62 -6.18
N TYR A 48 -20.50 8.79 -5.64
CA TYR A 48 -19.99 9.89 -6.45
C TYR A 48 -18.77 9.43 -7.25
N TYR A 49 -17.75 8.85 -6.61
CA TYR A 49 -16.53 8.47 -7.31
C TYR A 49 -16.71 7.29 -8.28
N THR A 50 -17.51 6.28 -7.92
CA THR A 50 -17.71 5.09 -8.76
C THR A 50 -18.56 5.37 -9.99
N SER A 51 -19.44 6.36 -9.93
CA SER A 51 -20.30 6.78 -11.05
C SER A 51 -19.60 7.65 -12.11
N GLN A 52 -18.40 8.16 -11.79
CA GLN A 52 -17.61 8.92 -12.76
C GLN A 52 -16.93 8.03 -13.79
N GLU A 53 -16.75 8.58 -14.99
CA GLU A 53 -15.87 7.99 -16.00
C GLU A 53 -14.44 7.82 -15.45
N LEU A 54 -13.75 6.80 -15.94
CA LEU A 54 -12.43 6.41 -15.46
C LEU A 54 -11.39 7.53 -15.66
N THR A 55 -11.47 8.28 -16.76
CA THR A 55 -10.51 9.36 -17.07
C THR A 55 -10.46 10.44 -15.98
N PRO A 56 -11.59 11.06 -15.56
CA PRO A 56 -11.62 11.96 -14.40
C PRO A 56 -10.95 11.37 -13.15
N ARG A 57 -11.17 10.09 -12.86
CA ARG A 57 -10.64 9.41 -11.65
C ARG A 57 -9.12 9.23 -11.65
N ILE A 58 -8.48 9.22 -12.84
CA ILE A 58 -7.04 8.92 -12.99
C ILE A 58 -6.22 10.09 -13.58
N SER A 59 -6.85 11.23 -13.87
CA SER A 59 -6.22 12.31 -14.65
C SER A 59 -5.68 13.48 -13.83
N GLU A 60 -6.05 13.63 -12.56
CA GLU A 60 -5.64 14.80 -11.75
C GLU A 60 -4.13 14.86 -11.49
N LYS A 61 -3.48 13.71 -11.23
CA LYS A 61 -2.07 13.63 -10.81
C LYS A 61 -1.25 12.68 -11.68
N LEU A 62 -1.27 12.94 -12.98
CA LEU A 62 -0.52 12.15 -13.96
C LEU A 62 0.99 12.38 -13.83
N ILE A 63 1.73 11.29 -13.72
CA ILE A 63 3.19 11.27 -13.78
C ILE A 63 3.59 11.05 -15.25
N GLN A 64 4.27 12.04 -15.86
CA GLN A 64 4.76 11.91 -17.23
C GLN A 64 5.97 10.96 -17.28
N LEU A 65 5.93 10.01 -18.21
CA LEU A 65 7.05 9.12 -18.53
C LEU A 65 7.81 9.68 -19.73
N TYR A 66 9.14 9.60 -19.71
CA TYR A 66 9.99 10.17 -20.74
C TYR A 66 10.92 9.12 -21.35
N ASP A 67 11.32 9.34 -22.61
CA ASP A 67 12.37 8.56 -23.26
C ASP A 67 13.72 8.87 -22.60
N PHE A 68 14.40 7.84 -22.08
CA PHE A 68 15.74 7.96 -21.50
C PHE A 68 16.84 7.95 -22.56
N LYS A 69 16.60 8.49 -23.77
CA LYS A 69 17.70 8.81 -24.69
C LYS A 69 18.59 9.87 -24.04
N LYS A 70 19.67 9.41 -23.40
CA LYS A 70 20.78 10.26 -23.01
C LYS A 70 21.53 10.60 -24.31
N PHE A 71 21.58 11.88 -24.63
CA PHE A 71 22.34 12.54 -25.70
C PHE A 71 23.38 11.65 -26.40
N ASN A 72 23.13 11.37 -27.68
CA ASN A 72 24.19 11.40 -28.69
C ASN A 72 23.85 12.57 -29.61
N ASP A 73 24.61 13.64 -29.46
CA ASP A 73 24.99 14.68 -30.44
C ASP A 73 24.27 14.71 -31.80
N GLU A 74 22.99 15.10 -31.82
CA GLU A 74 22.43 15.77 -33.00
C GLU A 74 22.10 17.21 -32.59
N ILE A 75 23.15 18.03 -32.63
CA ILE A 75 23.06 19.48 -32.67
C ILE A 75 22.52 19.80 -34.07
N THR A 76 21.25 20.19 -34.18
CA THR A 76 20.83 20.98 -35.33
C THR A 76 21.31 22.41 -35.04
N PRO A 77 22.27 22.96 -35.81
CA PRO A 77 22.53 24.39 -35.76
C PRO A 77 21.25 25.07 -36.25
N LEU A 78 20.61 25.85 -35.39
CA LEU A 78 19.77 26.92 -35.87
C LEU A 78 20.73 28.06 -36.15
N ASP A 79 20.86 28.39 -37.43
CA ASP A 79 21.61 29.56 -37.88
C ASP A 79 21.04 30.81 -37.19
N ASP A 80 21.98 31.63 -36.73
CA ASP A 80 21.85 33.05 -36.40
C ASP A 80 20.87 33.44 -35.28
N ASP A 81 21.38 33.57 -34.05
CA ASP A 81 21.43 34.87 -33.36
C ASP A 81 22.17 34.76 -32.00
N GLU A 82 23.00 35.76 -31.72
CA GLU A 82 23.88 35.87 -30.54
C GLU A 82 23.09 36.11 -29.24
N GLU A 83 22.46 35.09 -28.67
CA GLU A 83 22.20 35.01 -27.24
C GLU A 83 22.39 33.56 -26.78
N GLN A 84 23.27 33.34 -25.80
CA GLN A 84 23.51 32.00 -25.22
C GLN A 84 22.27 31.52 -24.44
N GLU A 85 21.23 31.08 -25.16
CA GLU A 85 20.15 30.30 -24.58
C GLU A 85 20.67 28.88 -24.30
N LYS A 86 20.65 28.49 -23.02
CA LYS A 86 20.97 27.12 -22.60
C LYS A 86 20.07 26.15 -23.38
N PRO A 87 20.61 25.06 -23.95
CA PRO A 87 19.84 24.15 -24.79
C PRO A 87 18.64 23.59 -24.00
N VAL A 88 17.44 23.90 -24.48
CA VAL A 88 16.18 23.38 -23.93
C VAL A 88 16.15 21.88 -24.19
N LYS A 89 16.30 21.08 -23.12
CA LYS A 89 16.25 19.61 -23.19
C LYS A 89 14.84 19.15 -23.52
N THR A 90 14.53 18.91 -24.78
CA THR A 90 13.24 18.37 -25.20
C THR A 90 13.19 16.86 -24.95
N ARG A 91 12.66 16.45 -23.79
CA ARG A 91 12.38 15.03 -23.49
C ARG A 91 11.10 14.63 -24.21
N LYS A 92 11.13 13.58 -25.03
CA LYS A 92 9.92 13.02 -25.65
C LYS A 92 9.12 12.27 -24.59
N ILE A 93 7.86 12.66 -24.38
CA ILE A 93 6.92 11.94 -23.51
C ILE A 93 6.62 10.59 -24.15
N THR A 94 6.85 9.51 -23.40
CA THR A 94 6.64 8.13 -23.86
C THR A 94 5.38 7.51 -23.30
N GLY A 95 4.81 8.09 -22.23
CA GLY A 95 3.62 7.57 -21.59
C GLY A 95 3.24 8.35 -20.34
N LYS A 96 2.32 7.78 -19.58
CA LYS A 96 1.81 8.33 -18.32
C LYS A 96 1.70 7.21 -17.29
N ALA A 97 1.81 7.58 -16.02
CA ALA A 97 1.50 6.71 -14.90
C ALA A 97 0.64 7.45 -13.88
N ILE A 98 -0.07 6.70 -13.06
CA ILE A 98 -0.78 7.21 -11.88
C ILE A 98 -0.18 6.62 -10.63
N ASN A 99 -0.32 7.32 -9.52
CA ASN A 99 -0.12 6.74 -8.21
C ASN A 99 -1.48 6.24 -7.71
N ILE A 100 -1.60 4.95 -7.38
CA ILE A 100 -2.89 4.37 -6.97
C ILE A 100 -3.46 5.05 -5.72
N ALA A 101 -2.60 5.52 -4.82
CA ALA A 101 -3.01 6.24 -3.61
C ALA A 101 -3.67 7.60 -3.89
N ASP A 102 -3.63 8.08 -5.15
CA ASP A 102 -4.30 9.31 -5.59
C ASP A 102 -5.61 9.02 -6.35
N CYS A 103 -6.08 7.76 -6.38
CA CYS A 103 -7.27 7.32 -7.10
C CYS A 103 -8.27 6.63 -6.14
N PRO A 104 -9.11 7.40 -5.43
CA PRO A 104 -10.08 6.87 -4.47
C PRO A 104 -10.98 5.79 -5.07
N TYR A 105 -11.25 4.76 -4.26
CA TYR A 105 -12.17 3.65 -4.57
C TYR A 105 -11.85 2.90 -5.88
N LEU A 106 -10.65 3.07 -6.42
CA LEU A 106 -10.16 2.33 -7.58
C LEU A 106 -9.25 1.20 -7.11
N ALA A 107 -9.48 0.01 -7.64
CA ALA A 107 -8.60 -1.13 -7.52
C ALA A 107 -8.08 -1.56 -8.89
N ILE A 108 -6.84 -2.03 -8.91
CA ILE A 108 -6.19 -2.59 -10.09
C ILE A 108 -5.67 -3.97 -9.73
N VAL A 109 -6.21 -4.98 -10.40
CA VAL A 109 -5.71 -6.35 -10.38
C VAL A 109 -4.65 -6.45 -11.46
N ASP A 110 -3.39 -6.64 -11.09
CA ASP A 110 -2.26 -6.80 -11.99
C ASP A 110 -1.83 -8.26 -12.03
N ILE A 111 -2.00 -8.88 -13.20
CA ILE A 111 -1.66 -10.27 -13.45
C ILE A 111 -0.36 -10.30 -14.26
N ASP A 112 0.76 -10.61 -13.59
CA ASP A 112 2.07 -10.76 -14.21
C ASP A 112 2.26 -12.20 -14.68
N ILE A 113 2.17 -12.42 -15.99
CA ILE A 113 2.33 -13.74 -16.61
C ILE A 113 3.83 -14.05 -16.74
N ASP A 114 4.25 -15.26 -16.33
CA ASP A 114 5.66 -15.64 -16.27
C ASP A 114 6.36 -15.41 -17.62
N LYS A 115 7.42 -14.60 -17.58
CA LYS A 115 8.22 -14.20 -18.73
C LYS A 115 9.08 -15.35 -19.28
N LYS A 116 9.20 -16.47 -18.56
CA LYS A 116 9.85 -17.70 -19.01
C LYS A 116 9.01 -18.46 -20.04
N LEU A 117 7.69 -18.26 -20.03
CA LEU A 117 6.78 -18.89 -20.99
C LEU A 117 6.94 -18.29 -22.40
N SER A 118 6.60 -19.09 -23.41
CA SER A 118 6.60 -18.63 -24.80
C SER A 118 5.55 -17.53 -25.02
N GLU A 119 5.67 -16.77 -26.11
CA GLU A 119 4.66 -15.75 -26.43
C GLU A 119 3.29 -16.37 -26.70
N GLU A 120 3.25 -17.55 -27.34
CA GLU A 120 2.02 -18.31 -27.59
C GLU A 120 1.35 -18.75 -26.29
N GLU A 121 2.12 -19.29 -25.34
CA GLU A 121 1.61 -19.73 -24.03
C GLU A 121 1.08 -18.54 -23.22
N ARG A 122 1.80 -17.42 -23.22
CA ARG A 122 1.38 -16.19 -22.54
C ARG A 122 0.12 -15.61 -23.18
N ASN A 123 -0.02 -15.73 -24.49
CA ASN A 123 -1.22 -15.34 -25.21
C ASN A 123 -2.41 -16.24 -24.87
N LEU A 124 -2.19 -17.56 -24.77
CA LEU A 124 -3.23 -18.51 -24.37
C LEU A 124 -3.77 -18.19 -22.97
N ILE A 125 -2.87 -18.03 -21.98
CA ILE A 125 -3.24 -17.70 -20.59
C ILE A 125 -4.04 -16.39 -20.55
N ARG A 126 -3.58 -15.35 -21.23
CA ARG A 126 -4.28 -14.06 -21.26
C ARG A 126 -5.65 -14.19 -21.91
N ASN A 127 -5.75 -14.93 -23.00
CA ASN A 127 -7.01 -15.13 -23.72
C ASN A 127 -8.01 -15.91 -22.86
N GLU A 128 -7.58 -16.95 -22.14
CA GLU A 128 -8.45 -17.67 -21.19
C GLU A 128 -9.00 -16.75 -20.09
N LEU A 129 -8.16 -15.88 -19.51
CA LEU A 129 -8.59 -14.91 -18.51
C LEU A 129 -9.57 -13.88 -19.10
N LEU A 130 -9.27 -13.36 -20.29
CA LEU A 130 -10.14 -12.42 -21.00
C LEU A 130 -11.48 -13.06 -21.39
N GLU A 131 -11.49 -14.32 -21.80
CA GLU A 131 -12.71 -15.04 -22.14
C GLU A 131 -13.64 -15.19 -20.93
N LYS A 132 -13.11 -15.52 -19.75
CA LYS A 132 -13.90 -15.54 -18.50
C LYS A 132 -14.56 -14.19 -18.23
N ILE A 133 -13.79 -13.10 -18.31
CA ILE A 133 -14.28 -11.73 -18.09
C ILE A 133 -15.35 -11.34 -19.11
N TYR A 134 -15.16 -11.70 -20.39
CA TYR A 134 -16.12 -11.40 -21.44
C TYR A 134 -17.39 -12.23 -21.35
N GLN A 135 -17.31 -13.50 -20.93
CA GLN A 135 -18.47 -14.37 -20.77
C GLN A 135 -19.33 -14.00 -19.56
N SER A 136 -18.72 -13.44 -18.51
CA SER A 136 -19.43 -12.97 -17.32
C SER A 136 -20.02 -11.57 -17.45
N GLU A 137 -19.83 -10.92 -18.61
CA GLU A 137 -20.26 -9.54 -18.89
C GLU A 137 -19.76 -8.50 -17.86
N LEU A 138 -18.59 -8.74 -17.24
CA LEU A 138 -18.02 -7.80 -16.27
C LEU A 138 -17.74 -6.44 -16.91
N ASN A 139 -18.24 -5.38 -16.31
CA ASN A 139 -17.95 -4.00 -16.63
C ASN A 139 -16.64 -3.57 -15.96
N VAL A 140 -15.52 -3.94 -16.58
CA VAL A 140 -14.16 -3.60 -16.12
C VAL A 140 -13.34 -2.99 -17.25
N ALA A 141 -12.37 -2.14 -16.90
CA ALA A 141 -11.44 -1.58 -17.87
C ALA A 141 -10.17 -2.44 -17.94
N LEU A 142 -9.78 -2.86 -19.15
CA LEU A 142 -8.72 -3.85 -19.35
C LEU A 142 -7.54 -3.23 -20.09
N VAL A 143 -6.32 -3.57 -19.65
CA VAL A 143 -5.08 -3.13 -20.31
C VAL A 143 -4.09 -4.28 -20.37
N LYS A 144 -3.58 -4.59 -21.55
CA LYS A 144 -2.41 -5.45 -21.72
C LYS A 144 -1.18 -4.68 -21.27
N THR A 145 -0.40 -5.25 -20.35
CA THR A 145 0.79 -4.57 -19.83
C THR A 145 1.95 -4.65 -20.83
N GLY A 146 2.96 -3.81 -20.63
CA GLY A 146 4.16 -3.80 -21.46
C GLY A 146 4.81 -5.18 -21.60
N HIS A 147 4.89 -5.91 -20.49
CA HIS A 147 5.41 -7.28 -20.44
C HIS A 147 4.30 -8.32 -20.65
N GLY A 148 3.24 -8.00 -21.38
CA GLY A 148 2.21 -8.97 -21.78
C GLY A 148 1.37 -9.54 -20.62
N GLY A 149 1.41 -8.97 -19.43
CA GLY A 149 0.44 -9.26 -18.37
C GLY A 149 -0.91 -8.61 -18.65
N LEU A 150 -1.73 -8.51 -17.61
CA LEU A 150 -3.07 -7.92 -17.68
C LEU A 150 -3.34 -7.03 -16.45
N HIS A 151 -3.68 -5.77 -16.68
CA HIS A 151 -4.30 -4.92 -15.66
C HIS A 151 -5.82 -4.95 -15.83
N ILE A 152 -6.53 -5.13 -14.72
CA ILE A 152 -7.99 -5.05 -14.64
C ILE A 152 -8.34 -3.92 -13.66
N TYR A 153 -8.92 -2.85 -14.18
CA TYR A 153 -9.39 -1.71 -13.40
C TYR A 153 -10.83 -1.96 -13.00
N CYS A 154 -11.09 -1.92 -11.70
CA CYS A 154 -12.37 -2.21 -11.08
C CYS A 154 -12.59 -1.28 -9.87
N ASN A 155 -13.81 -1.24 -9.37
CA ASN A 155 -14.10 -0.52 -8.13
C ASN A 155 -13.62 -1.33 -6.92
N MET A 156 -13.24 -0.62 -5.85
CA MET A 156 -13.04 -1.27 -4.56
C MET A 156 -14.39 -1.76 -4.03
N ASP A 157 -14.37 -2.91 -3.37
CA ASP A 157 -15.54 -3.41 -2.68
C ASP A 157 -15.63 -2.76 -1.29
N PRO A 158 -16.70 -2.01 -0.98
CA PRO A 158 -16.85 -1.32 0.31
C PRO A 158 -17.02 -2.31 1.49
N LEU A 159 -17.35 -3.57 1.21
CA LEU A 159 -17.47 -4.62 2.22
C LEU A 159 -16.13 -5.33 2.51
N ILE A 160 -15.08 -5.00 1.77
CA ILE A 160 -13.75 -5.58 1.93
C ILE A 160 -12.84 -4.56 2.60
N LEU A 161 -12.38 -4.91 3.81
CA LEU A 161 -11.22 -4.26 4.39
C LEU A 161 -9.98 -4.80 3.68
N PHE A 162 -9.22 -3.97 2.97
CA PHE A 162 -8.02 -4.44 2.27
C PHE A 162 -6.80 -4.36 3.18
N ALA A 163 -5.82 -5.24 2.92
CA ALA A 163 -4.60 -5.35 3.71
C ALA A 163 -3.60 -4.17 3.54
N GLY A 164 -3.85 -3.24 2.62
CA GLY A 164 -3.04 -2.05 2.38
C GLY A 164 -3.11 -1.58 0.92
N ASN A 165 -2.36 -0.53 0.56
CA ASN A 165 -2.39 0.01 -0.81
C ASN A 165 -1.80 -0.92 -1.88
N SER A 166 -0.98 -1.87 -1.46
CA SER A 166 -0.24 -2.75 -2.35
C SER A 166 -0.13 -4.14 -1.74
N MET A 167 -0.71 -5.10 -2.43
CA MET A 167 -0.76 -6.49 -2.04
C MET A 167 -0.08 -7.31 -3.14
N VAL A 168 1.20 -7.57 -2.95
CA VAL A 168 2.07 -8.20 -3.96
C VAL A 168 2.06 -9.72 -3.79
N LYS A 169 1.98 -10.44 -4.91
CA LYS A 169 1.96 -11.90 -5.04
C LYS A 169 0.95 -12.55 -4.11
N LYS A 170 -0.28 -12.04 -4.11
CA LYS A 170 -1.36 -12.61 -3.29
C LYS A 170 -1.78 -13.96 -3.80
N ILE A 171 -1.75 -14.13 -5.11
CA ILE A 171 -1.96 -15.41 -5.76
C ILE A 171 -0.71 -15.66 -6.59
N THR A 172 -0.08 -16.79 -6.36
CA THR A 172 1.04 -17.28 -7.16
C THR A 172 0.64 -18.62 -7.74
N THR A 173 0.69 -18.71 -9.06
CA THR A 173 0.54 -19.96 -9.79
C THR A 173 1.85 -20.28 -10.51
N GLU A 174 1.94 -21.46 -11.12
CA GLU A 174 3.08 -21.79 -11.99
C GLU A 174 3.17 -20.88 -13.23
N LYS A 175 2.08 -20.22 -13.61
CA LYS A 175 1.95 -19.50 -14.89
C LYS A 175 1.93 -17.98 -14.74
N TYR A 176 1.45 -17.47 -13.62
CA TYR A 176 1.30 -16.04 -13.35
C TYR A 176 1.19 -15.75 -11.86
N ASP A 177 1.56 -14.52 -11.51
CA ASP A 177 1.35 -13.91 -10.21
C ASP A 177 0.22 -12.87 -10.29
N VAL A 178 -0.48 -12.66 -9.18
CA VAL A 178 -1.51 -11.63 -9.04
C VAL A 178 -1.14 -10.66 -7.92
N ASP A 179 -0.97 -9.40 -8.31
CA ASP A 179 -0.77 -8.25 -7.45
C ASP A 179 -2.06 -7.41 -7.42
N ILE A 180 -2.36 -6.80 -6.28
CA ILE A 180 -3.50 -5.89 -6.14
C ILE A 180 -3.01 -4.52 -5.67
N PHE A 181 -3.40 -3.48 -6.39
CA PHE A 181 -3.16 -2.10 -6.04
C PHE A 181 -4.49 -1.41 -5.77
N ALA A 182 -4.63 -0.80 -4.59
CA ALA A 182 -5.86 -0.13 -4.17
C ALA A 182 -5.55 1.14 -3.40
N CYS A 183 -6.47 2.09 -3.38
CA CYS A 183 -6.35 3.32 -2.61
C CYS A 183 -6.99 3.16 -1.22
N ILE A 184 -6.22 2.71 -0.23
CA ILE A 184 -6.66 2.53 1.17
C ILE A 184 -6.21 3.69 2.04
N ASP A 185 -4.94 4.09 1.95
CA ASP A 185 -4.36 5.22 2.69
C ASP A 185 -3.56 6.12 1.74
N PHE A 186 -4.01 7.38 1.60
CA PHE A 186 -3.35 8.41 0.80
C PHE A 186 -1.88 8.66 1.21
N ASN A 187 -1.50 8.29 2.43
CA ASN A 187 -0.17 8.51 3.00
C ASN A 187 0.77 7.29 2.88
N GLU A 188 0.27 6.13 2.45
CA GLU A 188 1.07 4.92 2.26
C GLU A 188 1.93 4.97 0.98
N SER A 189 2.84 3.99 0.82
CA SER A 189 3.81 3.97 -0.26
C SER A 189 3.13 4.10 -1.63
N LYS A 190 3.60 5.07 -2.42
CA LYS A 190 3.09 5.36 -3.76
C LYS A 190 3.40 4.20 -4.71
N ARG A 191 2.38 3.51 -5.21
CA ARG A 191 2.51 2.53 -6.29
C ARG A 191 2.16 3.19 -7.61
N CYS A 192 3.16 3.35 -8.45
CA CYS A 192 2.99 3.88 -9.79
C CYS A 192 2.48 2.78 -10.72
N VAL A 193 1.29 2.97 -11.28
CA VAL A 193 0.72 2.09 -12.31
C VAL A 193 0.80 2.80 -13.65
N VAL A 194 1.42 2.14 -14.63
CA VAL A 194 1.57 2.70 -15.98
C VAL A 194 0.23 2.62 -16.71
N LEU A 195 -0.18 3.75 -17.28
CA LEU A 195 -1.43 3.88 -18.02
C LEU A 195 -1.30 3.32 -19.45
N PRO A 196 -2.43 2.93 -20.08
CA PRO A 196 -2.45 2.58 -21.49
C PRO A 196 -1.91 3.70 -22.38
N ASP A 197 -1.58 3.35 -23.63
CA ASP A 197 -0.95 4.22 -24.64
C ASP A 197 0.50 4.61 -24.28
N SER A 198 1.04 4.08 -23.17
CA SER A 198 2.43 4.24 -22.76
C SER A 198 3.37 3.26 -23.46
N ARG A 199 4.58 3.74 -23.74
CA ARG A 199 5.70 2.97 -24.30
C ARG A 199 6.84 2.97 -23.29
N ILE A 200 7.33 1.78 -22.93
CA ILE A 200 8.45 1.63 -22.00
C ILE A 200 9.57 0.80 -22.63
N LYS A 201 10.77 0.96 -22.09
CA LYS A 201 11.94 0.13 -22.38
C LYS A 201 12.50 -0.39 -21.08
N ASP A 202 12.96 -1.63 -21.10
CA ASP A 202 13.70 -2.18 -19.97
C ASP A 202 15.14 -1.68 -20.01
N PHE A 203 15.60 -1.16 -18.88
CA PHE A 203 16.98 -0.74 -18.68
C PHE A 203 17.68 -1.72 -17.74
N GLU A 204 18.97 -1.89 -17.96
CA GLU A 204 19.90 -2.51 -17.04
C GLU A 204 20.95 -1.48 -16.62
N TYR A 205 21.46 -1.64 -15.41
CA TYR A 205 22.56 -0.83 -14.93
C TYR A 205 23.86 -1.55 -15.23
N ASP A 206 24.65 -0.99 -16.15
CA ASP A 206 26.01 -1.44 -16.40
C ASP A 206 26.88 -0.99 -15.22
N THR A 207 27.30 -1.95 -14.40
CA THR A 207 28.14 -1.72 -13.22
C THR A 207 29.56 -1.28 -13.56
N VAL A 208 30.05 -1.60 -14.76
CA VAL A 208 31.38 -1.22 -15.25
C VAL A 208 31.36 0.24 -15.68
N ASN A 209 30.41 0.60 -16.52
CA ASN A 209 30.30 1.95 -17.08
C ASN A 209 29.50 2.91 -16.20
N LYS A 210 28.90 2.42 -15.11
CA LYS A 210 28.02 3.14 -14.18
C LYS A 210 26.88 3.88 -14.91
N ARG A 211 26.36 3.29 -15.97
CA ARG A 211 25.33 3.87 -16.86
C ARG A 211 24.14 2.93 -16.98
N GLN A 212 22.94 3.50 -17.07
CA GLN A 212 21.77 2.74 -17.48
C GLN A 212 21.76 2.62 -19.01
N GLN A 213 21.56 1.41 -19.50
CA GLN A 213 21.44 1.12 -20.93
C GLN A 213 20.21 0.24 -21.17
N PRO A 214 19.52 0.36 -22.32
CA PRO A 214 18.42 -0.53 -22.65
C PRO A 214 18.92 -1.97 -22.72
N LYS A 215 18.23 -2.92 -22.08
CA LYS A 215 18.54 -4.36 -22.19
C LYS A 215 18.49 -4.85 -23.64
N GLN A 216 17.52 -4.34 -24.38
CA GLN A 216 17.40 -4.55 -25.83
C GLN A 216 17.07 -3.21 -26.51
N PRO A 217 18.02 -2.59 -27.23
CA PRO A 217 17.88 -1.23 -27.76
C PRO A 217 16.62 -0.97 -28.60
N ASN A 218 16.21 -1.98 -29.38
CA ASN A 218 15.10 -1.91 -30.32
C ASN A 218 13.77 -2.40 -29.74
N GLN A 219 13.78 -3.02 -28.56
CA GLN A 219 12.58 -3.53 -27.94
C GLN A 219 11.82 -2.40 -27.25
N ILE A 220 10.54 -2.25 -27.59
CA ILE A 220 9.62 -1.30 -26.98
C ILE A 220 8.41 -2.08 -26.50
N PHE A 221 8.11 -1.99 -25.22
CA PHE A 221 6.94 -2.58 -24.60
C PHE A 221 5.81 -1.56 -24.57
N LYS A 222 4.59 -1.99 -24.89
CA LYS A 222 3.42 -1.12 -25.02
C LYS A 222 2.34 -1.54 -24.04
N TYR A 223 1.72 -0.55 -23.41
CA TYR A 223 0.49 -0.75 -22.65
C TYR A 223 -0.69 -0.48 -23.56
N GLU A 224 -1.54 -1.49 -23.79
CA GLU A 224 -2.57 -1.46 -24.82
C GLU A 224 -3.95 -1.65 -24.19
N LYS A 225 -4.90 -0.76 -24.50
CA LYS A 225 -6.30 -0.91 -24.07
C LYS A 225 -6.88 -2.17 -24.69
N LEU A 226 -7.58 -2.97 -23.88
CA LEU A 226 -8.29 -4.17 -24.31
C LEU A 226 -9.80 -3.98 -24.13
N GLY A 227 -10.60 -4.77 -24.85
CA GLY A 227 -12.05 -4.76 -24.74
C GLY A 227 -12.75 -5.12 -26.04
N LYS A 228 -13.92 -5.78 -25.93
CA LYS A 228 -14.86 -6.01 -27.04
C LYS A 228 -15.99 -4.97 -27.10
N ASN A 229 -16.20 -4.21 -26.02
CA ASN A 229 -17.34 -3.30 -25.87
C ASN A 229 -17.19 -2.04 -26.71
N GLN A 230 -18.33 -1.46 -27.14
CA GLN A 230 -18.38 -0.17 -27.85
C GLN A 230 -17.92 1.01 -26.97
N ILE A 231 -17.93 0.83 -25.65
CA ILE A 231 -17.53 1.85 -24.67
C ILE A 231 -16.00 1.83 -24.54
N LYS A 232 -15.38 2.96 -24.87
CA LYS A 232 -13.92 3.15 -24.77
C LYS A 232 -13.49 3.10 -23.30
N PHE A 233 -12.31 2.54 -23.04
CA PHE A 233 -11.64 2.54 -21.72
C PHE A 233 -11.83 3.86 -20.96
N ASP A 234 -11.59 4.98 -21.64
CA ASP A 234 -11.61 6.32 -21.06
C ASP A 234 -13.00 6.76 -20.55
N LYS A 235 -14.07 6.14 -21.08
CA LYS A 235 -15.48 6.43 -20.80
C LYS A 235 -16.16 5.36 -19.93
N MET A 236 -15.42 4.35 -19.48
CA MET A 236 -16.00 3.35 -18.59
C MET A 236 -16.26 4.00 -17.23
N LYS A 237 -17.42 3.69 -16.66
CA LYS A 237 -17.90 4.13 -15.35
C LYS A 237 -18.71 3.00 -14.73
N ASP A 238 -19.12 3.13 -13.48
CA ASP A 238 -19.93 2.12 -12.80
C ASP A 238 -19.26 0.73 -12.89
N LEU A 239 -17.92 0.72 -12.73
CA LEU A 239 -17.12 -0.51 -12.86
C LEU A 239 -17.56 -1.54 -11.82
N ASP A 240 -17.55 -2.82 -12.18
CA ASP A 240 -17.77 -3.88 -11.21
C ASP A 240 -16.71 -3.85 -10.11
N VAL A 241 -17.10 -4.34 -8.92
CA VAL A 241 -16.23 -4.37 -7.75
C VAL A 241 -15.25 -5.55 -7.82
N ILE A 242 -14.12 -5.42 -7.13
CA ILE A 242 -13.07 -6.43 -7.14
C ILE A 242 -13.53 -7.83 -6.70
N SER A 243 -14.53 -7.94 -5.83
CA SER A 243 -15.07 -9.24 -5.40
C SER A 243 -15.69 -10.02 -6.55
N GLN A 244 -16.43 -9.34 -7.43
CA GLN A 244 -17.00 -9.94 -8.65
C GLN A 244 -15.88 -10.34 -9.63
N VAL A 245 -14.83 -9.53 -9.76
CA VAL A 245 -13.65 -9.87 -10.58
C VAL A 245 -12.99 -11.15 -10.07
N PHE A 246 -12.81 -11.27 -8.76
CA PHE A 246 -12.21 -12.45 -8.13
C PHE A 246 -13.09 -13.68 -8.33
N GLU A 247 -14.40 -13.56 -8.13
CA GLU A 247 -15.36 -14.64 -8.34
C GLU A 247 -15.28 -15.19 -9.77
N VAL A 248 -15.35 -14.30 -10.78
CA VAL A 248 -15.28 -14.68 -12.21
C VAL A 248 -13.96 -15.35 -12.57
N LEU A 249 -12.85 -14.86 -12.02
CA LEU A 249 -11.54 -15.42 -12.30
C LEU A 249 -11.24 -16.70 -11.51
N GLY A 250 -12.03 -16.99 -10.47
CA GLY A 250 -11.85 -18.11 -9.55
C GLY A 250 -10.73 -17.85 -8.53
N PHE A 251 -10.53 -16.59 -8.16
CA PHE A 251 -9.54 -16.15 -7.19
C PHE A 251 -10.16 -16.10 -5.78
N ASP A 252 -9.39 -16.52 -4.78
CA ASP A 252 -9.83 -16.45 -3.39
C ASP A 252 -9.74 -15.01 -2.86
N ILE A 253 -10.89 -14.41 -2.63
CA ILE A 253 -11.03 -13.03 -2.13
C ILE A 253 -10.48 -12.89 -0.71
N GLU A 254 -10.42 -13.98 0.06
CA GLU A 254 -9.85 -13.93 1.40
C GLU A 254 -8.39 -13.48 1.35
N LEU A 255 -7.61 -13.83 0.32
CA LEU A 255 -6.17 -13.51 0.26
C LEU A 255 -5.85 -12.01 0.29
N ILE A 256 -6.81 -11.16 -0.10
CA ILE A 256 -6.65 -9.70 -0.18
C ILE A 256 -7.32 -8.97 0.99
N LYS A 257 -8.23 -9.65 1.71
CA LYS A 257 -8.81 -9.11 2.92
C LYS A 257 -7.70 -8.82 3.93
N TYR A 258 -7.89 -7.74 4.66
CA TYR A 258 -7.18 -7.50 5.89
C TYR A 258 -7.55 -8.66 6.81
N HIS A 259 -6.67 -9.65 6.85
CA HIS A 259 -6.56 -10.49 8.01
C HIS A 259 -5.90 -9.61 9.04
N GLU A 260 -6.57 -9.39 10.17
CA GLU A 260 -5.79 -9.36 11.40
C GLU A 260 -4.90 -10.59 11.29
N GLN A 261 -3.59 -10.38 11.17
CA GLN A 261 -2.68 -11.51 11.15
C GLN A 261 -3.19 -12.46 12.23
N PRO A 262 -3.50 -13.73 11.91
CA PRO A 262 -3.78 -14.67 12.97
C PRO A 262 -2.65 -14.47 13.97
N GLU A 263 -2.99 -14.46 15.25
CA GLU A 263 -2.04 -14.50 16.35
C GLU A 263 -0.99 -15.60 16.04
N GLN A 264 0.01 -15.24 15.26
CA GLN A 264 1.29 -15.89 15.05
C GLN A 264 2.27 -15.09 15.90
N ASP A 265 1.85 -14.80 17.12
CA ASP A 265 2.47 -15.52 18.20
C ASP A 265 1.42 -16.53 18.63
N ASP A 266 1.75 -17.83 18.49
CA ASP A 266 1.11 -18.92 19.25
C ASP A 266 0.55 -18.33 20.51
N LYS A 267 -0.76 -18.48 20.80
CA LYS A 267 -1.38 -18.14 22.09
C LYS A 267 -0.28 -18.08 23.12
N ALA A 268 0.27 -16.88 23.33
CA ALA A 268 1.44 -16.77 24.17
C ALA A 268 0.85 -17.19 25.47
N SER A 269 1.32 -18.32 25.98
CA SER A 269 0.79 -18.91 27.20
C SER A 269 0.56 -17.74 28.13
N GLN A 270 -0.69 -17.52 28.56
CA GLN A 270 -1.00 -16.47 29.54
C GLN A 270 -0.15 -16.67 30.82
N ASP A 271 0.51 -17.83 30.93
CA ASP A 271 1.66 -18.12 31.75
C ASP A 271 2.92 -17.36 31.30
N VAL A 272 2.92 -16.04 31.54
CA VAL A 272 4.15 -15.26 31.55
C VAL A 272 4.92 -15.62 32.83
N ASN A 273 5.78 -16.65 32.77
CA ASN A 273 6.68 -16.99 33.86
C ASN A 273 7.84 -15.99 33.94
N MET A 274 7.51 -14.71 34.15
CA MET A 274 8.45 -13.60 34.28
C MET A 274 7.95 -12.69 35.40
N THR A 275 8.84 -12.35 36.33
CA THR A 275 8.58 -11.38 37.39
C THR A 275 8.76 -9.96 36.88
N LYS A 276 8.11 -8.98 37.51
CA LYS A 276 8.33 -7.54 37.21
C LYS A 276 9.81 -7.15 37.28
N TYR A 277 10.56 -7.70 38.23
CA TYR A 277 12.00 -7.47 38.36
C TYR A 277 12.79 -7.96 37.13
N GLN A 278 12.47 -9.15 36.60
CA GLN A 278 13.08 -9.66 35.37
C GLN A 278 12.72 -8.76 34.18
N ALA A 279 11.47 -8.32 34.08
CA ALA A 279 11.05 -7.39 33.04
C ALA A 279 11.81 -6.05 33.11
N GLU A 280 12.05 -5.51 34.30
CA GLU A 280 12.84 -4.28 34.49
C GLU A 280 14.29 -4.45 34.01
N ILE A 281 14.92 -5.59 34.31
CA ILE A 281 16.27 -5.91 33.80
C ILE A 281 16.28 -5.90 32.26
N LEU A 282 15.30 -6.55 31.65
CA LEU A 282 15.18 -6.61 30.19
C LEU A 282 15.00 -5.23 29.57
N ILE A 283 14.10 -4.40 30.10
CA ILE A 283 13.88 -3.05 29.59
C ILE A 283 15.13 -2.18 29.71
N ASN A 284 15.85 -2.27 30.83
CA ASN A 284 17.10 -1.53 31.01
C ASN A 284 18.22 -2.02 30.07
N GLY A 285 18.13 -3.25 29.56
CA GLY A 285 19.06 -3.83 28.59
C GLY A 285 18.88 -3.32 27.15
N LEU A 286 17.85 -2.52 26.84
CA LEU A 286 17.53 -2.10 25.47
C LEU A 286 18.35 -0.90 24.95
N ASN A 287 19.26 -0.34 25.74
CA ASN A 287 19.95 0.93 25.43
C ASN A 287 20.75 0.91 24.11
N ASN A 288 21.24 -0.26 23.69
CA ASN A 288 22.05 -0.43 22.47
C ASN A 288 21.24 -0.83 21.23
N LEU A 289 19.91 -0.92 21.35
CA LEU A 289 19.05 -1.44 20.29
C LEU A 289 18.76 -0.38 19.21
N ILE A 290 18.87 -0.78 17.95
CA ILE A 290 18.43 0.04 16.82
C ILE A 290 16.96 -0.27 16.52
N ILE A 291 16.13 0.77 16.50
CA ILE A 291 14.67 0.66 16.37
C ILE A 291 14.20 1.40 15.11
N HIS A 292 13.58 0.63 14.21
CA HIS A 292 13.02 1.11 12.94
C HIS A 292 11.51 1.27 13.00
N ASN A 293 10.95 2.01 12.04
CA ASN A 293 9.49 2.15 11.95
C ASN A 293 8.83 0.85 11.45
N TYR A 294 9.29 0.33 10.30
CA TYR A 294 8.61 -0.77 9.60
C TYR A 294 9.48 -1.99 9.28
N ALA A 295 10.78 -1.82 9.05
CA ALA A 295 11.65 -2.92 8.66
C ALA A 295 12.98 -2.85 9.41
N ALA A 296 13.34 -3.95 10.06
CA ALA A 296 14.66 -4.18 10.64
C ALA A 296 15.58 -4.81 9.58
N LYS A 297 16.86 -4.45 9.58
CA LYS A 297 17.83 -4.93 8.57
C LYS A 297 18.64 -6.14 9.03
N SER A 298 18.56 -6.48 10.32
CA SER A 298 19.20 -7.67 10.89
C SER A 298 18.45 -8.14 12.13
N GLU A 299 18.81 -9.31 12.65
CA GLU A 299 18.24 -9.87 13.88
C GLU A 299 18.63 -9.11 15.15
N LYS A 300 19.63 -8.23 15.08
CA LYS A 300 20.06 -7.32 16.16
C LYS A 300 19.27 -6.00 16.19
N GLU A 301 18.34 -5.81 15.25
CA GLU A 301 17.51 -4.62 15.14
C GLU A 301 16.03 -5.01 15.29
N THR A 302 15.19 -4.05 15.68
CA THR A 302 13.75 -4.30 15.79
C THR A 302 12.93 -3.20 15.12
N THR A 303 11.62 -3.40 15.07
CA THR A 303 10.64 -2.39 14.65
C THR A 303 9.81 -1.93 15.85
N LEU A 304 9.23 -0.72 15.77
CA LEU A 304 8.26 -0.24 16.76
C LEU A 304 7.14 -1.25 16.97
N PHE A 305 6.65 -1.84 15.88
CA PHE A 305 5.57 -2.82 15.92
C PHE A 305 5.87 -4.03 16.81
N LYS A 306 7.01 -4.70 16.58
CA LYS A 306 7.38 -5.89 17.36
C LYS A 306 7.68 -5.53 18.80
N LEU A 307 8.46 -4.46 19.01
CA LEU A 307 8.85 -4.02 20.34
C LEU A 307 7.63 -3.63 21.20
N PHE A 308 6.70 -2.85 20.66
CA PHE A 308 5.53 -2.36 21.38
C PHE A 308 4.56 -3.48 21.72
N SER A 309 4.35 -4.41 20.78
CA SER A 309 3.51 -5.59 21.04
C SER A 309 4.08 -6.41 22.20
N SER A 310 5.40 -6.61 22.28
CA SER A 310 6.03 -7.36 23.38
C SER A 310 6.00 -6.62 24.72
N ILE A 311 6.13 -5.29 24.72
CA ILE A 311 5.97 -4.47 25.92
C ILE A 311 4.54 -4.55 26.44
N ASN A 312 3.56 -4.48 25.55
CA ASN A 312 2.16 -4.60 25.94
C ASN A 312 1.84 -5.99 26.49
N GLY A 313 2.55 -7.04 26.07
CA GLY A 313 2.46 -8.36 26.70
C GLY A 313 2.93 -8.41 28.15
N MET A 314 3.81 -7.48 28.57
CA MET A 314 4.23 -7.38 29.97
C MET A 314 3.09 -6.95 30.90
N LYS A 315 1.96 -6.46 30.37
CA LYS A 315 0.74 -6.19 31.16
C LYS A 315 0.19 -7.46 31.84
N ALA A 316 0.53 -8.65 31.33
CA ALA A 316 0.14 -9.93 31.92
C ALA A 316 1.03 -10.36 33.11
N ILE A 317 2.13 -9.65 33.38
CA ILE A 317 3.03 -9.93 34.51
C ILE A 317 2.39 -9.42 35.81
N ALA A 318 2.46 -10.24 36.87
CA ALA A 318 2.02 -9.82 38.21
C ALA A 318 2.74 -8.53 38.66
N ASP A 319 1.99 -7.62 39.28
CA ASP A 319 2.45 -6.32 39.78
C ASP A 319 2.85 -5.27 38.72
N VAL A 320 2.63 -5.56 37.43
CA VAL A 320 2.76 -4.56 36.35
C VAL A 320 1.42 -3.85 36.15
N ASP A 321 1.45 -2.52 36.22
CA ASP A 321 0.30 -1.66 35.96
C ASP A 321 0.52 -0.78 34.72
N LEU A 322 -0.54 -0.05 34.32
CA LEU A 322 -0.48 0.87 33.19
C LEU A 322 0.54 2.00 33.39
N GLN A 323 0.78 2.42 34.64
CA GLN A 323 1.75 3.47 34.94
C GLN A 323 3.17 2.99 34.59
N TRP A 324 3.53 1.79 35.03
CA TRP A 324 4.83 1.19 34.72
C TRP A 324 5.03 1.01 33.20
N ILE A 325 4.00 0.56 32.48
CA ILE A 325 4.06 0.45 31.01
C ILE A 325 4.33 1.82 30.36
N ASN A 326 3.68 2.87 30.85
CA ASN A 326 3.91 4.23 30.35
C ASN A 326 5.34 4.71 30.62
N GLU A 327 5.90 4.39 31.78
CA GLU A 327 7.31 4.67 32.12
C GLU A 327 8.27 3.91 31.20
N VAL A 328 7.97 2.65 30.85
CA VAL A 328 8.74 1.87 29.88
C VAL A 328 8.73 2.55 28.50
N TYR A 329 7.56 2.96 27.99
CA TYR A 329 7.49 3.71 26.74
C TYR A 329 8.29 5.01 26.78
N ASN A 330 8.25 5.73 27.90
CA ASN A 330 9.05 6.94 28.09
C ASN A 330 10.55 6.63 28.01
N LYS A 331 11.03 5.56 28.66
CA LYS A 331 12.43 5.12 28.55
C LYS A 331 12.83 4.79 27.11
N ILE A 332 11.97 4.06 26.39
CA ILE A 332 12.26 3.66 25.00
C ILE A 332 12.31 4.87 24.08
N SER A 333 11.47 5.89 24.29
CA SER A 333 11.51 7.13 23.49
C SER A 333 12.88 7.84 23.56
N GLN A 334 13.64 7.61 24.62
CA GLN A 334 14.96 8.19 24.86
C GLN A 334 16.12 7.32 24.33
N ILE A 335 15.87 6.11 23.81
CA ILE A 335 16.93 5.28 23.24
C ILE A 335 17.53 5.99 22.01
N GLN A 336 18.87 6.07 21.98
CA GLN A 336 19.60 6.75 20.89
C GLN A 336 19.44 6.04 19.56
N GLY A 337 19.30 4.70 19.57
CA GLY A 337 19.10 3.86 18.38
C GLY A 337 17.74 3.99 17.71
N LEU A 338 16.82 4.85 18.18
CA LEU A 338 15.59 5.17 17.43
C LEU A 338 15.94 5.94 16.16
N THR A 339 15.65 5.34 15.01
CA THR A 339 15.76 6.01 13.72
C THR A 339 14.86 7.23 13.63
N ILE A 340 15.21 8.21 12.79
CA ILE A 340 14.42 9.45 12.58
C ILE A 340 12.95 9.12 12.27
N LYS A 341 12.70 8.14 11.40
CA LYS A 341 11.35 7.70 11.03
C LYS A 341 10.63 6.99 12.17
N ALA A 342 11.32 6.21 13.00
CA ALA A 342 10.70 5.59 14.17
C ALA A 342 10.31 6.68 15.19
N ARG A 343 11.18 7.65 15.43
CA ARG A 343 10.91 8.77 16.34
C ARG A 343 9.69 9.58 15.91
N SER A 344 9.56 9.90 14.63
CA SER A 344 8.40 10.64 14.11
C SER A 344 7.07 9.87 14.15
N ASN A 345 7.13 8.54 14.30
CA ASN A 345 5.94 7.67 14.33
C ASN A 345 5.72 7.02 15.69
N PHE A 346 6.51 7.36 16.71
CA PHE A 346 6.55 6.67 17.99
C PHE A 346 5.19 6.69 18.70
N ASP A 347 4.66 7.89 18.96
CA ASP A 347 3.41 8.05 19.70
C ASP A 347 2.21 7.53 18.92
N ARG A 348 2.16 7.80 17.59
CA ARG A 348 1.12 7.26 16.70
C ARG A 348 1.10 5.73 16.74
N THR A 349 2.26 5.10 16.71
CA THR A 349 2.37 3.63 16.73
C THR A 349 2.02 3.07 18.10
N ARG A 350 2.42 3.75 19.19
CA ARG A 350 2.08 3.37 20.57
C ARG A 350 0.57 3.36 20.76
N ILE A 351 -0.13 4.41 20.30
CA ILE A 351 -1.58 4.51 20.37
C ILE A 351 -2.24 3.42 19.53
N LYS A 352 -1.80 3.25 18.27
CA LYS A 352 -2.36 2.24 17.35
C LYS A 352 -2.23 0.81 17.91
N LEU A 353 -1.19 0.52 18.67
CA LEU A 353 -0.89 -0.82 19.18
C LEU A 353 -1.28 -1.01 20.65
N ALA A 354 -1.95 -0.06 21.31
CA ALA A 354 -2.19 -0.09 22.76
C ALA A 354 -2.84 -1.39 23.27
N GLU A 355 -3.78 -1.94 22.49
CA GLU A 355 -4.49 -3.19 22.78
C GLU A 355 -3.80 -4.44 22.23
N ARG A 356 -2.79 -4.26 21.37
CA ARG A 356 -2.03 -5.37 20.79
C ARG A 356 -0.92 -5.79 21.74
N SER A 357 -0.86 -7.08 22.05
CA SER A 357 0.16 -7.66 22.90
C SER A 357 0.73 -8.95 22.30
N CYS A 358 1.97 -9.27 22.65
CA CYS A 358 2.58 -10.56 22.38
C CYS A 358 3.59 -10.95 23.47
N THR A 359 4.17 -12.14 23.41
CA THR A 359 5.04 -12.64 24.48
C THR A 359 6.21 -11.68 24.82
N PRO A 360 6.45 -11.39 26.12
CA PRO A 360 7.59 -10.59 26.56
C PRO A 360 8.96 -11.21 26.22
N HIS A 361 9.03 -12.52 25.94
CA HIS A 361 10.27 -13.23 25.63
C HIS A 361 10.97 -12.75 24.35
N TYR A 362 10.27 -12.04 23.46
CA TYR A 362 10.93 -11.37 22.33
C TYR A 362 11.94 -10.31 22.80
N ILE A 363 11.65 -9.59 23.89
CA ILE A 363 12.55 -8.59 24.47
C ILE A 363 13.79 -9.27 25.06
N GLU A 364 13.62 -10.43 25.70
CA GLU A 364 14.73 -11.26 26.18
C GLU A 364 15.68 -11.66 25.03
N LYS A 365 15.12 -12.15 23.92
CA LYS A 365 15.90 -12.48 22.71
C LYS A 365 16.66 -11.27 22.17
N LEU A 366 16.02 -10.10 22.11
CA LEU A 366 16.66 -8.87 21.64
C LEU A 366 17.84 -8.48 22.51
N VAL A 367 17.64 -8.41 23.83
CA VAL A 367 18.68 -8.04 24.80
C VAL A 367 19.88 -8.98 24.70
N ARG A 368 19.65 -10.28 24.53
CA ARG A 368 20.73 -11.27 24.34
C ARG A 368 21.54 -10.99 23.06
N LEU A 369 20.88 -10.70 21.94
CA LEU A 369 21.54 -10.49 20.66
C LEU A 369 22.28 -9.15 20.54
N THR A 370 21.84 -8.13 21.27
CA THR A 370 22.39 -6.77 21.19
C THR A 370 23.47 -6.47 22.23
N ASN A 371 23.55 -7.25 23.31
CA ASN A 371 24.52 -7.04 24.39
C ASN A 371 25.61 -8.14 24.48
N GLU A 372 25.64 -9.07 23.51
CA GLU A 372 26.83 -9.82 23.11
C GLU A 372 27.76 -8.94 22.26
#